data_AF-A0A0F0G9Z1-F1
#
_entry.id   AF-A0A0F0G9Z1-F1
#
_cell.length_a   1.000
_cell.length_b   1.000
_cell.length_c   1.000
_cell.angle_alpha   90.00
_cell.angle_beta   90.00
_cell.angle_gamma   90.00
#
_symmetry.space_group_name_H-M   'P 1'
#
loop_
_entity.id
_entity.type
_entity.pdbx_description
1 polymer ?
#
loop_
_entity_poly.entity_id
_entity_poly.type
_entity_poly.pdbx_seq_one_letter_code
_entity_poly.pdbx_strand_id
1 'polypeptide(L)' 'SVASVVPWVLSGRSAEALRGQAGRLSAHLEERSELSPADVAFSLVSTRGSFEHRAVVVGSDRAELRAGLEALARGEASA' A
#
# COMPACT_ATOMS: atom_id res chain seq x y z
N SER A 1 1.50 -1.64 -25.18
CA SER A 1 1.12 -0.83 -24.01
C SER A 1 2.12 -1.17 -22.91
N VAL A 2 2.89 -0.19 -22.42
CA VAL A 2 3.76 -0.43 -21.25
C VAL A 2 2.85 -0.59 -20.04
N ALA A 3 3.01 -1.68 -19.28
CA ALA A 3 2.29 -1.85 -18.02
C ALA A 3 2.65 -0.68 -17.10
N SER A 4 1.65 0.12 -16.69
CA SER A 4 1.88 1.27 -15.82
C SER A 4 2.01 0.77 -14.37
N VAL A 5 3.23 0.75 -13.87
CA VAL A 5 3.50 0.45 -12.47
C VAL A 5 3.03 1.61 -11.60
N VAL A 6 2.30 1.32 -10.53
CA VAL A 6 1.77 2.33 -9.59
C VAL A 6 2.41 2.14 -8.21
N PRO A 7 3.03 3.19 -7.62
CA PRO A 7 3.56 3.13 -6.27
C PRO A 7 2.51 3.51 -5.22
N TRP A 8 2.33 2.66 -4.21
CA TRP A 8 1.56 2.97 -3.00
C TRP A 8 2.51 3.29 -1.85
N VAL A 9 2.48 4.54 -1.38
CA VAL A 9 3.32 5.02 -0.29
C VAL A 9 2.57 4.91 1.03
N LEU A 10 3.11 4.14 1.97
CA LEU A 10 2.57 3.98 3.32
C LEU A 10 3.54 4.56 4.35
N SER A 11 3.02 5.09 5.46
CA SER A 11 3.85 5.54 6.57
C SER A 11 3.19 5.36 7.94
N GLY A 12 4.00 5.10 8.97
CA GLY A 12 3.56 4.92 10.36
C GLY A 12 4.53 5.52 11.37
N ARG A 13 4.03 5.83 12.58
CA ARG A 13 4.84 6.34 13.71
C ARG A 13 5.76 5.29 14.34
N SER A 14 5.61 4.05 13.94
CA SER A 14 6.45 2.91 14.34
C SER A 14 6.37 1.86 13.23
N ALA A 15 7.28 0.88 13.24
CA ALA A 15 7.22 -0.25 12.33
C ALA A 15 5.89 -1.03 12.46
N GLU A 16 5.39 -1.22 13.69
CA GLU A 16 4.10 -1.87 13.93
C GLU A 16 2.93 -1.05 13.39
N ALA A 17 2.94 0.28 13.55
CA ALA A 17 1.90 1.15 13.01
C ALA A 17 1.87 1.11 11.47
N LEU A 18 3.04 1.00 10.82
CA LEU A 18 3.15 0.82 9.38
C LEU A 18 2.55 -0.53 8.94
N ARG A 19 2.89 -1.63 9.62
CA ARG A 19 2.31 -2.97 9.36
C ARG A 19 0.79 -2.96 9.52
N GLY A 20 0.30 -2.34 10.60
CA GLY A 20 -1.13 -2.17 10.84
C GLY A 20 -1.82 -1.32 9.77
N GLN A 21 -1.16 -0.29 9.23
CA GLN A 21 -1.69 0.47 8.09
C GLN A 21 -1.80 -0.38 6.84
N ALA A 22 -0.78 -1.19 6.53
CA ALA A 22 -0.80 -2.10 5.39
C ALA A 22 -1.95 -3.12 5.47
N GLY A 23 -2.13 -3.74 6.65
CA GLY A 23 -3.23 -4.68 6.88
C GLY A 23 -4.62 -4.05 6.72
N ARG A 24 -4.82 -2.84 7.28
CA ARG A 24 -6.09 -2.10 7.12
C ARG A 24 -6.38 -1.74 5.67
N LEU A 25 -5.35 -1.31 4.91
CA LEU A 25 -5.52 -0.99 3.50
C LEU A 25 -5.87 -2.25 2.70
N SER A 26 -5.20 -3.39 2.97
CA SER A 26 -5.51 -4.66 2.30
C SER A 26 -6.97 -5.07 2.50
N ALA A 27 -7.44 -5.08 3.75
CA ALA A 27 -8.83 -5.41 4.08
C ALA A 27 -9.84 -4.45 3.42
N HIS A 28 -9.53 -3.14 3.43
CA HIS A 28 -10.38 -2.15 2.76
C HIS A 28 -10.53 -2.40 1.26
N LEU A 29 -9.46 -2.86 0.61
CA LEU A 29 -9.46 -3.14 -0.83
C LEU A 29 -10.17 -4.45 -1.19
N GLU A 30 -10.25 -5.42 -0.26
CA GLU A 30 -11.05 -6.63 -0.43
C GLU A 30 -12.54 -6.30 -0.53
N GLU A 31 -13.01 -5.35 0.29
CA GLU A 31 -14.39 -4.89 0.28
C GLU A 31 -14.72 -3.96 -0.91
N ARG A 32 -13.69 -3.39 -1.56
CA ARG A 32 -13.83 -2.36 -2.61
C ARG A 32 -13.03 -2.68 -3.86
N SER A 33 -13.51 -3.66 -4.61
CA SER A 33 -12.90 -4.11 -5.87
C SER A 33 -12.95 -3.05 -6.99
N GLU A 34 -13.84 -2.07 -6.90
CA GLU A 34 -14.07 -1.02 -7.89
C GLU A 34 -13.03 0.11 -7.88
N LEU A 35 -12.25 0.26 -6.80
CA LEU A 35 -11.24 1.33 -6.71
C LEU A 35 -10.10 1.13 -7.71
N SER A 36 -9.72 2.17 -8.46
CA SER A 36 -8.55 2.04 -9.32
C SER A 36 -7.26 2.10 -8.48
N PRO A 37 -6.19 1.35 -8.85
CA PRO A 37 -4.91 1.46 -8.16
C PRO A 37 -4.33 2.87 -8.14
N ALA A 38 -4.58 3.66 -9.20
CA ALA A 38 -4.13 5.04 -9.29
C ALA A 38 -4.87 5.97 -8.30
N ASP A 39 -6.18 5.81 -8.13
CA ASP A 39 -6.96 6.62 -7.18
C ASP A 39 -6.56 6.34 -5.73
N VAL A 40 -6.25 5.07 -5.42
CA VAL A 40 -5.70 4.68 -4.12
C VAL A 40 -4.33 5.32 -3.91
N ALA A 41 -3.45 5.28 -4.91
CA ALA A 41 -2.13 5.92 -4.83
C ALA A 41 -2.24 7.43 -4.58
N PHE A 42 -3.11 8.11 -5.32
CA PHE A 42 -3.39 9.53 -5.14
C PHE A 42 -3.92 9.84 -3.73
N SER A 43 -4.82 9.00 -3.22
CA SER A 43 -5.38 9.14 -1.86
C SER A 43 -4.33 8.96 -0.77
N LEU A 44 -3.38 8.03 -0.96
CA LEU A 44 -2.28 7.78 -0.02
C LEU A 44 -1.29 8.93 0.06
N VAL A 45 -1.01 9.59 -1.06
CA VAL A 45 -0.08 10.73 -1.10
C VAL A 45 -0.76 12.04 -0.64
N SER A 46 -2.07 12.17 -0.84
CA SER A 46 -2.82 13.39 -0.51
C SER A 46 -3.25 13.50 0.96
N THR A 47 -3.25 12.42 1.74
CA THR A 47 -3.80 12.42 3.11
C THR A 47 -2.74 12.30 4.23
N ARG A 48 -2.58 13.42 4.96
CA ARG A 48 -2.03 13.65 6.31
C ARG A 48 -0.81 12.84 6.78
N GLY A 49 0.34 13.53 6.74
CA GLY A 49 1.48 13.32 7.65
C GLY A 49 2.39 12.17 7.26
N SER A 50 3.54 12.49 6.66
CA SER A 50 4.57 11.51 6.40
C SER A 50 5.30 11.16 7.71
N PHE A 51 5.08 9.97 8.25
CA PHE A 51 5.81 9.50 9.43
C PHE A 51 7.17 8.90 9.05
N GLU A 52 8.00 8.61 10.05
CA GLU A 52 9.39 8.17 9.87
C GLU A 52 9.53 6.75 9.32
N HIS A 53 8.63 5.83 9.67
CA HIS A 53 8.61 4.50 9.08
C HIS A 53 7.81 4.54 7.79
N ARG A 54 8.45 4.22 6.67
CA ARG A 54 7.85 4.27 5.34
C ARG A 54 8.11 2.99 4.58
N ALA A 55 7.17 2.62 3.72
CA ALA A 55 7.33 1.58 2.72
C ALA A 55 6.63 2.01 1.44
N VAL A 56 7.12 1.47 0.32
CA VAL A 56 6.48 1.63 -0.99
C VAL A 56 6.13 0.23 -1.48
N VAL A 57 4.84 0.01 -1.73
CA VAL A 57 4.37 -1.19 -2.42
C VAL A 57 4.25 -0.84 -3.89
N VAL A 58 4.88 -1.65 -4.75
CA VAL A 58 4.97 -1.41 -6.19
C VAL A 58 4.30 -2.59 -6.89
N GLY A 59 3.39 -2.29 -7.82
CA GLY A 59 2.71 -3.31 -8.60
C GLY A 59 2.11 -2.74 -9.88
N SER A 60 1.94 -3.61 -10.86
CA SER A 60 1.31 -3.34 -12.16
C SER A 60 -0.19 -3.62 -12.16
N ASP A 61 -0.66 -4.40 -11.18
CA ASP A 61 -2.08 -4.68 -10.97
C ASP A 61 -2.45 -4.75 -9.48
N ARG A 62 -3.74 -4.93 -9.23
CA ARG A 62 -4.31 -5.00 -7.87
C ARG A 62 -3.85 -6.24 -7.09
N ALA A 63 -3.64 -7.37 -7.75
CA ALA A 63 -3.24 -8.61 -7.08
C ALA A 63 -1.80 -8.48 -6.55
N GLU A 64 -0.89 -7.94 -7.36
CA GLU A 64 0.48 -7.64 -6.96
C GLU A 64 0.54 -6.64 -5.80
N LEU A 65 -0.23 -5.54 -5.89
CA LEU A 65 -0.29 -4.53 -4.86
C LEU A 65 -0.86 -5.08 -3.54
N ARG A 66 -1.89 -5.94 -3.60
CA ARG A 66 -2.45 -6.58 -2.40
C ARG A 66 -1.45 -7.55 -1.78
N ALA A 67 -0.80 -8.39 -2.58
CA ALA A 67 0.23 -9.31 -2.10
C ALA A 67 1.37 -8.55 -1.38
N GLY A 68 1.80 -7.41 -1.93
CA GLY A 68 2.79 -6.55 -1.28
C GLY A 68 2.32 -5.92 0.04
N LEU A 69 1.04 -5.51 0.14
CA LEU A 69 0.46 -5.03 1.40
C LEU A 69 0.37 -6.13 2.45
N GLU A 70 -0.01 -7.34 2.07
CA GLU A 70 -0.09 -8.49 2.97
C GLU A 70 1.31 -8.90 3.48
N ALA A 71 2.32 -8.92 2.60
CA ALA A 71 3.71 -9.16 2.99
C ALA A 71 4.20 -8.08 3.96
N LEU A 72 3.97 -6.80 3.64
CA LEU A 72 4.30 -5.69 4.53
C LEU A 72 3.59 -5.81 5.88
N ALA A 73 2.32 -6.21 5.91
CA ALA A 73 1.56 -6.41 7.14
C ALA A 73 2.14 -7.53 8.02
N ARG A 74 2.67 -8.60 7.41
CA ARG A 74 3.41 -9.68 8.10
C ARG A 74 4.83 -9.26 8.53
N GLY A 75 5.30 -8.09 8.11
CA GLY A 75 6.66 -7.63 8.37
C GLY A 75 7.71 -8.28 7.48
N GLU A 76 7.29 -8.89 6.39
CA GLU A 76 8.16 -9.43 5.35
C GLU A 76 8.58 -8.25 4.46
N ALA A 77 9.86 -7.89 4.49
CA ALA A 77 10.41 -6.97 3.51
C ALA A 77 10.75 -7.75 2.24
N SER A 78 10.14 -7.40 1.11
CA SER A 78 10.74 -7.72 -0.19
C SER A 78 11.89 -6.75 -0.42
N ALA A 79 13.07 -7.30 -0.70
CA ALA A 79 14.24 -6.56 -1.16
C ALA A 79 14.02 -5.99 -2.56
#